data_AF-A0A059LI28-F1
#
_entry.id   AF-A0A059LI28-F1
#
_cell.length_a   1.000
_cell.length_b   1.000
_cell.length_c   1.000
_cell.angle_alpha   90.00
_cell.angle_beta   90.00
_cell.angle_gamma   90.00
#
_symmetry.space_group_name_H-M   'P 1'
#
loop_
_entity.id
_entity.type
_entity.pdbx_description
1 polymer ?
#
loop_
_entity_poly.entity_id
_entity_poly.type
_entity_poly.pdbx_seq_one_letter_code
_entity_poly.pdbx_strand_id
1 'polypeptide(L)'
;MSGELQARLNAIHLDDADAASSLRDIVLASSPNDADSIRVKEAGLSQLTELLVQRGAAAELARLLEDLRPLFGLLPKAKTAKIVRTLIDSIARVPGTEPLLLSVCQASIEWASSEKRTFLRQRLELRLASLYVESGEYPRAAPMVSRLVAEIRRLDDKAQLADVHLLDSKLQAGVRDGPRARAALTAAR
;
A
#
# COMPACT_ATOMS: atom_id res chain seq x y z
N MET A 1 -15.38 -25.56 8.80
CA MET A 1 -15.27 -24.08 8.78
C MET A 1 -14.31 -23.58 7.71
N SER A 2 -13.00 -23.88 7.74
CA SER A 2 -12.06 -23.47 6.66
C SER A 2 -12.49 -23.99 5.27
N GLY A 3 -12.87 -25.27 5.15
CA GLY A 3 -13.36 -25.83 3.87
C GLY A 3 -14.67 -25.22 3.36
N GLU A 4 -15.50 -24.66 4.24
CA GLU A 4 -16.77 -24.02 3.87
C GLU A 4 -16.52 -22.59 3.34
N LEU A 5 -15.58 -21.86 3.93
CA LEU A 5 -15.14 -20.57 3.41
C LEU A 5 -14.44 -20.72 2.05
N GLN A 6 -13.64 -21.77 1.85
CA GLN A 6 -13.02 -22.05 0.56
C GLN A 6 -14.05 -22.46 -0.51
N ALA A 7 -15.06 -23.25 -0.14
CA ALA A 7 -16.17 -23.59 -1.03
C ALA A 7 -16.98 -22.33 -1.43
N ARG A 8 -17.25 -21.44 -0.47
CA ARG A 8 -17.90 -20.14 -0.74
C ARG A 8 -17.06 -19.24 -1.64
N LEU A 9 -15.74 -19.21 -1.44
CA LEU A 9 -14.84 -18.44 -2.29
C LEU A 9 -14.83 -18.97 -3.74
N ASN A 10 -14.82 -20.30 -3.92
CA ASN A 10 -14.83 -20.92 -5.25
C ASN A 10 -16.19 -20.81 -5.95
N ALA A 11 -17.28 -20.60 -5.20
CA ALA A 11 -18.63 -20.45 -5.74
C ALA A 11 -18.96 -19.02 -6.20
N ILE A 12 -18.09 -18.03 -5.92
CA ILE A 12 -18.31 -16.65 -6.33
C ILE A 12 -17.84 -16.48 -7.77
N HIS A 13 -18.78 -16.21 -8.67
CA HIS A 13 -18.49 -15.78 -10.03
C HIS A 13 -18.22 -14.28 -10.05
N LEU A 14 -17.05 -13.87 -10.57
CA LEU A 14 -16.59 -12.48 -10.57
C LEU A 14 -17.50 -11.52 -11.39
N ASP A 15 -18.35 -12.08 -12.26
CA ASP A 15 -19.30 -11.35 -13.10
C ASP A 15 -20.59 -10.96 -12.37
N ASP A 16 -20.87 -11.53 -11.20
CA ASP A 16 -22.08 -11.23 -10.45
C ASP A 16 -22.00 -9.85 -9.77
N ALA A 17 -23.12 -9.10 -9.79
CA ALA A 17 -23.21 -7.80 -9.12
C ALA A 17 -22.87 -7.90 -7.63
N ASP A 18 -23.29 -9.01 -6.99
CA ASP A 18 -23.15 -9.29 -5.56
C ASP A 18 -21.81 -9.95 -5.17
N ALA A 19 -20.95 -10.25 -6.14
CA ALA A 19 -19.65 -10.87 -5.89
C ALA A 19 -18.77 -10.03 -4.95
N ALA A 20 -18.78 -8.71 -5.11
CA ALA A 20 -18.04 -7.78 -4.23
C ALA A 20 -18.52 -7.83 -2.78
N SER A 21 -19.84 -7.86 -2.54
CA SER A 21 -20.42 -7.94 -1.21
C SER A 21 -20.12 -9.29 -0.56
N SER A 22 -20.29 -10.37 -1.31
CA SER A 22 -20.04 -11.74 -0.84
C SER A 22 -18.57 -11.96 -0.46
N LEU A 23 -17.64 -11.43 -1.26
CA LEU A 23 -16.20 -11.48 -0.96
C LEU A 23 -15.86 -10.63 0.27
N ARG A 24 -16.46 -9.43 0.40
CA ARG A 24 -16.26 -8.57 1.58
C ARG A 24 -16.74 -9.24 2.85
N ASP A 25 -17.89 -9.92 2.81
CA ASP A 25 -18.42 -10.68 3.95
C ASP A 25 -17.49 -11.83 4.35
N ILE A 26 -16.90 -12.54 3.40
CA ILE A 26 -15.92 -13.62 3.68
C ILE A 26 -14.64 -13.06 4.32
N VAL A 27 -14.15 -11.92 3.81
CA VAL A 27 -12.92 -11.29 4.32
C VAL A 27 -13.12 -10.74 5.73
N LEU A 28 -14.28 -10.12 6.00
CA LEU A 28 -14.63 -9.53 7.29
C LEU A 28 -15.26 -10.51 8.28
N ALA A 29 -15.60 -11.73 7.86
CA ALA A 29 -16.18 -12.73 8.74
C ALA A 29 -15.31 -12.98 9.98
N SER A 30 -15.94 -12.99 11.16
CA SER A 30 -15.34 -13.40 12.43
C SER A 30 -15.11 -14.92 12.46
N SER A 31 -14.13 -15.38 11.70
CA SER A 31 -13.63 -16.76 11.71
C SER A 31 -12.41 -16.87 12.63
N PRO A 32 -12.12 -18.07 13.18
CA PRO A 32 -10.92 -18.30 13.98
C PRO A 32 -9.66 -17.86 13.22
N ASN A 33 -8.63 -17.41 13.94
CA ASN A 33 -7.33 -17.05 13.37
C ASN A 33 -6.49 -18.29 13.05
N ASP A 34 -7.10 -19.36 12.55
CA ASP A 34 -6.40 -20.53 12.07
C ASP A 34 -5.69 -20.23 10.74
N ALA A 35 -4.57 -20.92 10.50
CA ALA A 35 -3.71 -20.67 9.34
C ALA A 35 -4.48 -20.81 8.01
N ASP A 36 -5.47 -21.70 7.95
CA ASP A 36 -6.27 -21.90 6.76
C ASP A 36 -7.35 -20.83 6.59
N SER A 37 -8.05 -20.40 7.65
CA SER A 37 -8.94 -19.23 7.57
C SER A 37 -8.21 -17.96 7.12
N ILE A 38 -6.96 -17.75 7.55
CA ILE A 38 -6.15 -16.61 7.09
C ILE A 38 -5.85 -16.72 5.60
N ARG A 39 -5.53 -17.91 5.08
CA ARG A 39 -5.28 -18.12 3.64
C ARG A 39 -6.53 -17.86 2.81
N VAL A 40 -7.69 -18.34 3.26
CA VAL A 40 -8.96 -18.11 2.56
C VAL A 40 -9.31 -16.62 2.52
N LYS A 41 -9.12 -15.90 3.64
CA LYS A 41 -9.31 -14.44 3.70
C LYS A 41 -8.34 -13.70 2.79
N GLU A 42 -7.07 -14.12 2.71
CA GLU A 42 -6.08 -13.54 1.80
C GLU A 42 -6.47 -13.75 0.33
N ALA A 43 -6.94 -14.95 -0.03
CA ALA A 43 -7.41 -15.26 -1.37
C ALA A 43 -8.67 -14.46 -1.74
N GLY A 44 -9.65 -14.38 -0.82
CA GLY A 44 -10.84 -13.55 -0.99
C GLY A 44 -10.53 -12.07 -1.12
N LEU A 45 -9.56 -11.57 -0.33
CA LEU A 45 -9.11 -10.19 -0.42
C LEU A 45 -8.43 -9.90 -1.76
N SER A 46 -7.61 -10.82 -2.27
CA SER A 46 -6.97 -10.67 -3.59
C SER A 46 -8.03 -10.59 -4.71
N GLN A 47 -9.01 -11.50 -4.69
CA GLN A 47 -10.10 -11.51 -5.67
C GLN A 47 -10.97 -10.25 -5.58
N LEU A 48 -11.31 -9.81 -4.36
CA LEU A 48 -12.08 -8.58 -4.15
C LEU A 48 -11.32 -7.36 -4.66
N THR A 49 -10.01 -7.29 -4.38
CA THR A 49 -9.16 -6.20 -4.84
C THR A 49 -9.12 -6.16 -6.37
N GLU A 50 -8.91 -7.30 -7.03
CA GLU A 50 -8.89 -7.38 -8.49
C GLU A 50 -10.23 -6.98 -9.11
N LEU A 51 -11.34 -7.45 -8.55
CA LEU A 51 -12.68 -7.11 -8.99
C LEU A 51 -12.98 -5.60 -8.84
N LEU A 52 -12.60 -5.00 -7.72
CA LEU A 52 -12.80 -3.56 -7.50
C LEU A 52 -11.92 -2.71 -8.43
N VAL A 53 -10.71 -3.17 -8.75
CA VAL A 53 -9.85 -2.53 -9.77
C VAL A 53 -10.49 -2.60 -11.15
N GLN A 54 -11.02 -3.76 -11.55
CA GLN A 54 -11.72 -3.92 -12.83
C GLN A 54 -12.95 -3.02 -12.93
N ARG A 55 -13.68 -2.84 -11.82
CA ARG A 55 -14.85 -1.93 -11.74
C ARG A 55 -14.46 -0.44 -11.63
N GLY A 56 -13.17 -0.11 -11.48
CA GLY A 56 -12.70 1.25 -11.25
C GLY A 56 -13.15 1.86 -9.91
N ALA A 57 -13.56 1.01 -8.96
CA ALA A 57 -14.16 1.42 -7.69
C ALA A 57 -13.09 1.78 -6.63
N ALA A 58 -12.28 2.79 -6.91
CA ALA A 58 -11.16 3.19 -6.06
C ALA A 58 -11.59 3.62 -4.63
N ALA A 59 -12.75 4.26 -4.51
CA ALA A 59 -13.31 4.64 -3.20
C ALA A 59 -13.66 3.42 -2.33
N GLU A 60 -14.09 2.31 -2.94
CA GLU A 60 -14.37 1.07 -2.22
C GLU A 60 -13.09 0.38 -1.75
N LEU A 61 -12.02 0.42 -2.54
CA LEU A 61 -10.70 -0.05 -2.13
C LEU A 61 -10.17 0.73 -0.91
N ALA A 62 -10.38 2.05 -0.89
CA ALA A 62 -10.00 2.89 0.25
C ALA A 62 -10.80 2.52 1.51
N ARG A 63 -12.12 2.32 1.40
CA ARG A 63 -12.98 1.87 2.50
C ARG A 63 -12.59 0.48 3.00
N LEU A 64 -12.28 -0.44 2.09
CA LEU A 64 -11.81 -1.78 2.43
C LEU A 64 -10.54 -1.74 3.29
N LEU A 65 -9.61 -0.82 2.99
CA LEU A 65 -8.41 -0.64 3.81
C LEU A 65 -8.74 -0.25 5.26
N GLU A 66 -9.77 0.58 5.46
CA GLU A 66 -10.24 0.99 6.79
C GLU A 66 -10.93 -0.15 7.54
N ASP A 67 -11.81 -0.90 6.86
CA ASP A 67 -12.49 -2.06 7.44
C ASP A 67 -11.53 -3.18 7.86
N LEU A 68 -10.37 -3.27 7.20
CA LEU A 68 -9.34 -4.26 7.52
C LEU A 68 -8.45 -3.83 8.71
N ARG A 69 -8.48 -2.56 9.14
CA ARG A 69 -7.63 -2.08 10.25
C ARG A 69 -7.78 -2.87 11.54
N PRO A 70 -9.00 -3.25 11.98
CA PRO A 70 -9.17 -4.10 13.16
C PRO A 70 -8.52 -5.48 13.03
N LEU A 71 -8.49 -6.05 11.81
CA LEU A 71 -7.89 -7.35 11.54
C LEU A 71 -6.35 -7.30 11.53
N PHE A 72 -5.77 -6.13 11.25
CA PHE A 72 -4.32 -5.95 11.21
C PHE A 72 -3.61 -6.12 12.55
N GLY A 73 -4.32 -5.98 13.68
CA GLY A 73 -3.78 -6.30 14.99
C GLY A 73 -3.57 -7.80 15.23
N LEU A 74 -4.34 -8.63 14.51
CA LEU A 74 -4.34 -10.09 14.67
C LEU A 74 -3.38 -10.79 13.69
N LEU A 75 -2.98 -10.11 12.62
CA LEU A 75 -2.11 -10.65 11.58
C LEU A 75 -0.62 -10.35 11.84
N PRO A 76 0.29 -11.21 11.38
CA PRO A 76 1.72 -10.91 11.37
C PRO A 76 2.03 -9.60 10.64
N LYS A 77 2.96 -8.80 11.19
CA LYS A 77 3.32 -7.48 10.66
C LYS A 77 3.68 -7.48 9.17
N ALA A 78 4.43 -8.48 8.72
CA ALA A 78 4.81 -8.65 7.32
C ALA A 78 3.61 -8.87 6.39
N LYS A 79 2.62 -9.65 6.84
CA LYS A 79 1.38 -9.91 6.08
C LYS A 79 0.55 -8.65 5.96
N THR A 80 0.36 -7.91 7.06
CA THR A 80 -0.32 -6.62 7.01
C THR A 80 0.38 -5.65 6.06
N ALA A 81 1.71 -5.52 6.16
CA ALA A 81 2.45 -4.61 5.28
C ALA A 81 2.26 -4.95 3.81
N LYS A 82 2.23 -6.25 3.46
CA LYS A 82 1.93 -6.72 2.11
C LYS A 82 0.52 -6.32 1.68
N ILE A 83 -0.50 -6.56 2.53
CA ILE A 83 -1.91 -6.24 2.23
C ILE A 83 -2.08 -4.73 1.99
N VAL A 84 -1.61 -3.89 2.92
CA VAL A 84 -1.74 -2.43 2.82
C VAL A 84 -1.08 -1.91 1.54
N ARG A 85 0.13 -2.39 1.23
CA ARG A 85 0.84 -2.01 0.01
C ARG A 85 0.08 -2.43 -1.25
N THR A 86 -0.36 -3.68 -1.31
CA THR A 86 -1.11 -4.19 -2.47
C THR A 86 -2.40 -3.43 -2.71
N LEU A 87 -3.13 -3.03 -1.66
CA LEU A 87 -4.35 -2.22 -1.80
C LEU A 87 -4.05 -0.82 -2.34
N ILE A 88 -3.02 -0.14 -1.81
CA ILE A 88 -2.61 1.19 -2.29
C ILE A 88 -2.13 1.13 -3.74
N ASP A 89 -1.32 0.13 -4.09
CA ASP A 89 -0.87 -0.08 -5.48
C ASP A 89 -2.05 -0.37 -6.41
N SER A 90 -3.08 -1.06 -5.92
CA SER A 90 -4.30 -1.35 -6.67
C SER A 90 -5.15 -0.09 -6.92
N ILE A 91 -5.27 0.79 -5.92
CA ILE A 91 -5.91 2.11 -6.09
C ILE A 91 -5.14 2.90 -7.17
N ALA A 92 -3.80 2.83 -7.16
CA ALA A 92 -2.96 3.56 -8.11
C ALA A 92 -3.06 3.05 -9.56
N ARG A 93 -3.58 1.84 -9.79
CA ARG A 93 -3.86 1.32 -11.14
C ARG A 93 -5.11 1.96 -11.76
N VAL A 94 -6.00 2.53 -10.94
CA VAL A 94 -7.22 3.17 -11.43
C VAL A 94 -6.90 4.63 -11.80
N PRO A 95 -7.10 5.05 -13.06
CA PRO A 95 -6.76 6.41 -13.50
C PRO A 95 -7.66 7.46 -12.83
N GLY A 96 -7.13 8.66 -12.58
CA GLY A 96 -7.88 9.78 -11.98
C GLY A 96 -8.06 9.70 -10.46
N THR A 97 -7.32 8.82 -9.78
CA THR A 97 -7.43 8.61 -8.32
C THR A 97 -6.35 9.32 -7.51
N GLU A 98 -5.55 10.19 -8.13
CA GLU A 98 -4.47 10.97 -7.50
C GLU A 98 -4.88 11.65 -6.18
N PRO A 99 -5.99 12.42 -6.08
CA PRO A 99 -6.38 13.05 -4.82
C PRO A 99 -6.78 12.02 -3.76
N LEU A 100 -7.40 10.91 -4.17
CA LEU A 100 -7.77 9.82 -3.28
C LEU A 100 -6.51 9.10 -2.76
N LEU A 101 -5.54 8.83 -3.62
CA LEU A 101 -4.26 8.22 -3.25
C LEU A 101 -3.49 9.06 -2.25
N LEU A 102 -3.45 10.39 -2.43
CA LEU A 102 -2.81 11.29 -1.47
C LEU A 102 -3.46 11.17 -0.09
N SER A 103 -4.80 11.23 -0.03
CA SER A 103 -5.56 11.10 1.21
C SER A 103 -5.36 9.73 1.87
N VAL A 104 -5.46 8.64 1.10
CA VAL A 104 -5.28 7.27 1.59
C VAL A 104 -3.85 7.03 2.09
N CYS A 105 -2.84 7.52 1.37
CA CYS A 105 -1.45 7.42 1.80
C CYS A 105 -1.21 8.17 3.12
N GLN A 106 -1.72 9.40 3.25
CA GLN A 106 -1.60 10.19 4.49
C GLN A 106 -2.27 9.48 5.67
N ALA A 107 -3.52 9.03 5.50
CA ALA A 107 -4.25 8.30 6.54
C ALA A 107 -3.54 6.98 6.92
N SER A 108 -2.94 6.29 5.95
CA SER A 108 -2.18 5.06 6.18
C SER A 108 -0.87 5.31 6.91
N ILE A 109 -0.18 6.43 6.65
CA ILE A 109 1.02 6.86 7.37
C ILE A 109 0.69 7.17 8.82
N GLU A 110 -0.39 7.92 9.06
CA GLU A 110 -0.84 8.25 10.41
C GLU A 110 -1.19 6.99 11.21
N TRP A 111 -1.95 6.07 10.60
CA TRP A 111 -2.25 4.78 11.21
C TRP A 111 -0.97 3.96 11.48
N ALA A 112 -0.05 3.85 10.51
CA ALA A 112 1.20 3.12 10.68
C ALA A 112 2.09 3.74 11.78
N SER A 113 2.04 5.05 11.96
CA SER A 113 2.73 5.77 13.04
C SER A 113 2.12 5.42 14.41
N SER A 114 0.79 5.48 14.53
CA SER A 114 0.06 5.12 15.76
C SER A 114 0.30 3.67 16.18
N GLU A 115 0.37 2.76 15.22
CA GLU A 115 0.65 1.33 15.42
C GLU A 115 2.14 1.00 15.59
N LYS A 116 3.03 2.02 15.60
CA LYS A 116 4.49 1.86 15.69
C LYS A 116 5.06 0.91 14.61
N ARG A 117 4.51 0.94 13.39
CA ARG A 117 4.92 0.14 12.24
C ARG A 117 5.92 0.91 11.36
N THR A 118 7.13 1.12 11.86
CA THR A 118 8.15 1.99 11.23
C THR A 118 8.45 1.64 9.77
N PHE A 119 8.69 0.37 9.43
CA PHE A 119 8.99 -0.05 8.05
C PHE A 119 7.83 0.23 7.09
N LEU A 120 6.59 -0.04 7.53
CA LEU A 120 5.41 0.24 6.74
C LEU A 120 5.24 1.75 6.54
N ARG A 121 5.39 2.55 7.60
CA ARG A 121 5.37 4.02 7.53
C ARG A 121 6.38 4.53 6.50
N GLN A 122 7.63 4.08 6.55
CA GLN A 122 8.67 4.54 5.61
C GLN A 122 8.36 4.19 4.16
N ARG A 123 7.83 2.98 3.91
CA ARG A 123 7.39 2.56 2.58
C ARG A 123 6.21 3.40 2.08
N LEU A 124 5.26 3.74 2.95
CA LEU A 124 4.13 4.62 2.62
C LEU A 124 4.57 6.07 2.38
N GLU A 125 5.50 6.59 3.19
CA GLU A 125 6.10 7.92 3.01
C GLU A 125 6.88 7.99 1.69
N LEU A 126 7.61 6.93 1.30
CA LEU A 126 8.27 6.85 0.01
C LEU A 126 7.27 6.89 -1.14
N ARG A 127 6.15 6.17 -1.02
CA ARG A 127 5.08 6.18 -2.04
C ARG A 127 4.43 7.56 -2.14
N LEU A 128 4.12 8.21 -1.02
CA LEU A 128 3.57 9.55 -0.97
C LEU A 128 4.54 10.58 -1.59
N ALA A 129 5.83 10.48 -1.30
CA ALA A 129 6.84 11.33 -1.91
C ALA A 129 6.93 11.12 -3.44
N SER A 130 6.77 9.88 -3.95
CA SER A 130 6.67 9.61 -5.39
C SER A 130 5.52 10.37 -6.03
N LEU A 131 4.33 10.36 -5.40
CA LEU A 131 3.16 11.08 -5.89
C LEU A 131 3.39 12.59 -5.93
N TYR A 132 4.07 13.16 -4.93
CA TYR A 132 4.44 14.58 -4.94
C TYR A 132 5.47 14.92 -6.04
N VAL A 133 6.42 14.03 -6.32
CA VAL A 133 7.38 14.23 -7.42
C VAL A 133 6.69 14.16 -8.78
N GLU A 134 5.75 13.22 -8.95
CA GLU A 134 4.95 13.06 -10.17
C GLU A 134 4.01 14.24 -10.45
N SER A 135 3.43 14.83 -9.39
CA SER A 135 2.59 16.05 -9.47
C SER A 135 3.38 17.36 -9.55
N GLY A 136 4.72 17.31 -9.46
CA GLY A 136 5.58 18.50 -9.49
C GLY A 136 5.65 19.28 -8.17
N GLU A 137 5.08 18.74 -7.09
CA GLU A 137 5.13 19.31 -5.73
C GLU A 137 6.47 19.03 -5.02
N TYR A 138 7.60 19.34 -5.68
CA TYR A 138 8.95 19.11 -5.15
C TYR A 138 9.21 19.70 -3.76
N PRO A 139 8.70 20.90 -3.38
CA PRO A 139 8.89 21.45 -2.04
C PRO A 139 8.30 20.59 -0.92
N ARG A 140 7.23 19.83 -1.20
CA ARG A 140 6.64 18.89 -0.22
C ARG A 140 7.40 17.57 -0.19
N ALA A 141 7.87 17.09 -1.34
CA ALA A 141 8.62 15.84 -1.43
C ALA A 141 10.04 15.92 -0.83
N ALA A 142 10.75 17.03 -1.01
CA ALA A 142 12.16 17.17 -0.64
C ALA A 142 12.45 16.92 0.86
N PRO A 143 11.72 17.51 1.82
CA PRO A 143 11.94 17.24 3.24
C PRO A 143 11.59 15.79 3.62
N MET A 144 10.58 15.19 2.97
CA MET A 144 10.20 13.80 3.20
C MET A 144 11.30 12.84 2.76
N VAL A 145 11.83 13.00 1.54
CA VAL A 145 12.91 12.16 1.00
C VAL A 145 14.17 12.32 1.84
N SER A 146 14.57 13.54 2.20
CA SER A 146 15.74 13.80 3.03
C SER A 146 15.67 13.10 4.39
N ARG A 147 14.49 13.15 5.03
CA ARG A 147 14.23 12.45 6.29
C ARG A 147 14.31 10.93 6.10
N LEU A 148 13.69 10.39 5.05
CA LEU A 148 13.72 8.95 4.75
C LEU A 148 15.13 8.43 4.53
N VAL A 149 15.99 9.14 3.78
CA VAL A 149 17.40 8.76 3.59
C VAL A 149 18.11 8.63 4.93
N ALA A 150 17.96 9.62 5.83
CA ALA A 150 18.61 9.60 7.13
C ALA A 150 18.10 8.45 8.03
N GLU A 151 16.80 8.17 8.00
CA GLU A 151 16.21 7.09 8.79
C GLU A 151 16.59 5.70 8.26
N ILE A 152 16.50 5.47 6.96
CA ILE A 152 16.74 4.16 6.34
C ILE A 152 18.23 3.82 6.35
N ARG A 153 19.11 4.81 6.18
CA ARG A 153 20.56 4.63 6.34
C ARG A 153 20.94 4.14 7.74
N ARG A 154 20.20 4.52 8.78
CA ARG A 154 20.43 4.02 10.16
C ARG A 154 19.99 2.57 10.36
N LEU A 155 19.08 2.08 9.52
CA LEU A 155 18.54 0.71 9.59
C LEU A 155 19.33 -0.29 8.73
N ASP A 156 20.27 0.18 7.90
CA ASP A 156 21.10 -0.62 6.97
C ASP A 156 20.28 -1.48 5.98
N ASP A 157 19.05 -1.06 5.65
CA ASP A 157 18.23 -1.67 4.60
C ASP A 157 18.67 -1.13 3.23
N LYS A 158 19.65 -1.82 2.62
CA LYS A 158 20.24 -1.44 1.33
C LYS A 158 19.21 -1.39 0.19
N ALA A 159 18.24 -2.31 0.20
CA ALA A 159 17.24 -2.39 -0.87
C ALA A 159 16.29 -1.19 -0.80
N GLN A 160 15.79 -0.87 0.40
CA GLN A 160 14.94 0.30 0.58
C GLN A 160 15.71 1.61 0.40
N LEU A 161 16.99 1.66 0.78
CA LEU A 161 17.84 2.83 0.59
C LEU A 161 18.06 3.16 -0.88
N ALA A 162 18.30 2.14 -1.73
CA ALA A 162 18.41 2.32 -3.17
C ALA A 162 17.13 2.91 -3.77
N ASP A 163 15.95 2.41 -3.39
CA ASP A 163 14.65 2.94 -3.84
C ASP A 163 14.50 4.44 -3.50
N VAL A 164 14.93 4.84 -2.30
CA VAL A 164 14.84 6.25 -1.85
C VAL A 164 15.82 7.14 -2.61
N HIS A 165 17.04 6.67 -2.88
CA HIS A 165 18.02 7.40 -3.69
C HIS A 165 17.58 7.55 -5.15
N LEU A 166 16.90 6.56 -5.72
CA LEU A 166 16.27 6.68 -7.04
C LEU A 166 15.20 7.78 -7.05
N LEU A 167 14.38 7.86 -6.01
CA LEU A 167 13.39 8.92 -5.88
C LEU A 167 14.03 10.30 -5.68
N ASP A 168 15.07 10.39 -4.85
CA ASP A 168 15.84 11.63 -4.66
C ASP A 168 16.45 12.11 -5.99
N SER A 169 17.05 11.21 -6.77
CA SER A 169 17.58 11.55 -8.09
C SER A 169 16.51 12.14 -9.02
N LYS A 170 15.31 11.54 -9.06
CA LYS A 170 14.17 12.06 -9.82
C LYS A 170 13.72 13.43 -9.32
N LEU A 171 13.67 13.63 -8.01
CA LEU A 171 13.30 14.90 -7.39
C LEU A 171 14.30 16.00 -7.77
N GLN A 172 15.60 15.76 -7.59
CA GLN A 172 16.64 16.75 -7.94
C GLN A 172 16.65 17.05 -9.44
N ALA A 173 16.39 16.04 -10.29
CA ALA A 173 16.24 16.25 -11.73
C ALA A 173 15.04 17.15 -12.06
N GLY A 174 13.90 16.96 -11.38
CA GLY A 174 12.70 17.80 -11.52
C GLY A 174 12.92 19.26 -11.11
N VAL A 175 13.73 19.50 -10.08
CA VAL A 175 14.12 20.86 -9.62
C VAL A 175 15.24 21.48 -10.50
N ARG A 176 15.71 20.76 -11.52
CA ARG A 176 16.82 21.16 -12.41
C ARG A 176 18.18 21.28 -11.70
N ASP A 177 18.37 20.56 -10.58
CA ASP A 177 19.66 20.39 -9.90
C ASP A 177 20.40 19.15 -10.44
N GLY A 178 21.02 19.31 -11.61
CA GLY A 178 21.74 18.23 -12.29
C GLY A 178 22.89 17.59 -11.49
N PRO A 179 23.75 18.37 -10.82
CA PRO A 179 24.83 17.82 -9.98
C PRO A 179 24.31 16.93 -8.84
N ARG A 180 23.27 17.36 -8.11
CA ARG A 180 22.71 16.55 -7.02
C ARG A 180 21.97 15.32 -7.54
N ALA A 181 21.27 15.43 -8.67
CA ALA A 181 20.59 14.29 -9.29
C ALA A 181 21.58 13.15 -9.65
N ARG A 182 22.76 13.49 -10.17
CA ARG A 182 23.82 12.52 -10.49
C ARG A 182 24.43 11.89 -9.24
N ALA A 183 24.64 12.68 -8.19
CA ALA A 183 25.16 12.16 -6.91
C ALA A 183 24.20 11.14 -6.29
N ALA A 184 22.89 11.45 -6.26
CA ALA A 184 21.86 10.53 -5.78
C ALA A 184 21.77 9.26 -6.63
N LEU A 185 21.88 9.38 -7.96
CA LEU A 185 21.88 8.21 -8.86
C LEU A 185 23.09 7.29 -8.61
N THR A 186 24.26 7.86 -8.32
CA THR A 186 25.45 7.08 -7.94
C THR A 186 25.25 6.38 -6.60
N ALA A 187 24.58 7.03 -5.64
CA ALA A 187 24.27 6.44 -4.34
C ALA A 187 23.21 5.32 -4.41
N ALA A 188 22.41 5.27 -5.48
CA ALA A 188 21.42 4.22 -5.72
C ALA A 188 22.00 2.95 -6.36
N ARG A 189 23.23 3.00 -6.87
CA ARG A 189 23.93 1.86 -7.50
C ARG A 189 24.63 1.00 -6.45
#